data_AF-A0A7W1Z1C0-F1
#
_entry.id   AF-A0A7W1Z1C0-F1
#
_cell.length_a   1.000
_cell.length_b   1.000
_cell.length_c   1.000
_cell.angle_alpha   90.00
_cell.angle_beta   90.00
_cell.angle_gamma   90.00
#
_symmetry.space_group_name_H-M   'P 1'
#
loop_
_entity.id
_entity.type
_entity.pdbx_description
1 polymer ?
#
loop_
_entity_poly.entity_id
_entity_poly.type
_entity_poly.pdbx_seq_one_letter_code
_entity_poly.pdbx_strand_id
1 'polypeptide(L)' 'MNIVLIGYRGTGKSTVAAILGQRLGRKVISTDEEIVKEAKQSIPQL' A
#
# COMPACT_ATOMS: atom_id res chain seq x y z
N MET A 1 -12.81 -10.89 -2.01
CA MET A 1 -11.45 -11.49 -2.05
C MET A 1 -10.43 -10.39 -2.21
N ASN A 2 -9.41 -10.35 -1.34
CA ASN A 2 -8.33 -9.35 -1.35
C ASN A 2 -7.04 -9.97 -1.89
N ILE A 3 -6.22 -9.15 -2.55
CA ILE A 3 -4.86 -9.50 -2.98
C ILE A 3 -3.90 -8.66 -2.14
N VAL A 4 -3.00 -9.32 -1.41
CA VAL A 4 -2.04 -8.65 -0.52
C VAL A 4 -0.64 -8.81 -1.09
N LEU A 5 0.04 -7.70 -1.33
CA LEU A 5 1.43 -7.70 -1.79
C LEU A 5 2.36 -7.62 -0.58
N ILE A 6 3.18 -8.65 -0.38
CA ILE A 6 4.17 -8.73 0.71
C ILE A 6 5.60 -8.61 0.16
N GLY A 7 6.54 -8.19 1.02
CA GLY A 7 7.96 -8.06 0.68
C GLY A 7 8.63 -6.82 1.28
N TYR A 8 9.96 -6.77 1.25
CA TYR A 8 10.75 -5.66 1.83
C TYR A 8 10.46 -4.29 1.19
N ARG A 9 10.82 -3.20 1.87
CA ARG A 9 10.76 -1.85 1.29
C ARG A 9 11.59 -1.78 0.00
N GLY A 10 11.16 -0.98 -0.98
CA GLY A 10 11.89 -0.81 -2.24
C GLY A 10 11.71 -1.94 -3.27
N THR A 11 10.99 -3.02 -2.98
CA THR A 11 10.77 -4.13 -3.94
C THR A 11 9.68 -3.85 -4.99
N GLY A 12 9.21 -2.61 -5.12
CA GLY A 12 8.24 -2.23 -6.17
C GLY A 12 6.77 -2.59 -5.89
N LYS A 13 6.41 -2.98 -4.66
CA LYS A 13 5.02 -3.34 -4.30
C LYS A 13 3.99 -2.29 -4.69
N SER A 14 4.24 -1.01 -4.40
CA SER A 14 3.31 0.08 -4.73
C SER A 14 3.12 0.25 -6.24
N THR A 15 4.19 0.08 -7.01
CA THR A 15 4.15 0.10 -8.49
C THR A 15 3.31 -1.06 -9.03
N VAL A 16 3.54 -2.28 -8.53
CA VAL A 16 2.76 -3.45 -8.92
C VAL A 16 1.30 -3.31 -8.51
N ALA A 17 1.02 -2.79 -7.30
CA ALA A 17 -0.33 -2.57 -6.81
C ALA A 17 -1.12 -1.62 -7.72
N ALA A 18 -0.51 -0.50 -8.15
CA ALA A 18 -1.14 0.45 -9.05
C ALA A 18 -1.51 -0.19 -10.40
N ILE A 19 -0.58 -0.90 -11.03
CA ILE A 19 -0.80 -1.59 -12.30
C ILE A 19 -1.88 -2.67 -12.15
N LEU A 20 -1.80 -3.48 -11.10
CA LEU A 20 -2.75 -4.56 -10.84
C LEU A 20 -4.15 -4.03 -10.55
N GLY A 21 -4.26 -2.98 -9.74
CA GLY A 21 -5.53 -2.31 -9.43
C GLY A 21 -6.20 -1.76 -10.68
N GLN A 22 -5.43 -1.06 -11.53
CA GLN A 22 -5.94 -0.55 -12.82
C GLN A 22 -6.43 -1.70 -13.72
N ARG A 23 -5.63 -2.77 -13.87
CA ARG A 23 -5.99 -3.91 -14.74
C ARG A 23 -7.20 -4.69 -14.25
N LEU A 24 -7.41 -4.76 -12.94
CA LEU A 24 -8.52 -5.50 -12.33
C LEU A 24 -9.74 -4.62 -11.99
N GLY A 25 -9.67 -3.30 -12.22
CA GLY A 25 -10.72 -2.37 -11.79
C GLY A 25 -10.92 -2.35 -10.27
N ARG A 26 -9.83 -2.50 -9.51
CA ARG A 26 -9.86 -2.66 -8.05
C ARG A 26 -9.20 -1.47 -7.35
N LYS A 27 -9.77 -1.11 -6.19
CA LYS A 27 -9.17 -0.15 -5.28
C LYS A 27 -7.83 -0.67 -4.76
N VAL A 28 -6.83 0.19 -4.78
CA VAL A 28 -5.53 -0.02 -4.15
C VAL A 28 -5.54 0.67 -2.79
N ILE A 29 -5.05 -0.01 -1.76
CA ILE A 29 -4.92 0.51 -0.39
C ILE A 29 -3.47 0.27 0.04
N SER A 30 -2.81 1.32 0.54
CA SER A 30 -1.51 1.24 1.17
C SER A 30 -1.67 1.15 2.68
N THR A 31 -1.14 0.10 3.30
CA THR A 31 -1.19 -0.05 4.76
C THR A 31 -0.41 1.06 5.46
N ASP A 32 0.75 1.46 4.90
CA ASP A 32 1.57 2.54 5.45
C ASP A 32 0.80 3.88 5.46
N GLU A 33 0.00 4.15 4.41
CA GLU A 33 -0.82 5.37 4.34
C GLU A 33 -1.98 5.35 5.34
N GLU A 34 -2.66 4.21 5.51
CA GLU A 34 -3.73 4.09 6.51
C GLU A 34 -3.18 4.22 7.94
N ILE A 35 -1.98 3.68 8.21
CA ILE A 35 -1.30 3.86 9.51
C ILE A 35 -1.01 5.34 9.77
N VAL A 36 -0.41 6.06 8.81
CA VAL A 36 -0.11 7.51 8.97
C VAL A 36 -1.39 8.32 9.18
N LYS A 37 -2.45 7.98 8.46
CA LYS A 37 -3.76 8.64 8.58
C LYS A 37 -4.39 8.41 9.95
N GLU A 38 -4.31 7.21 10.49
CA GLU A 38 -4.84 6.86 11.82
C GLU A 38 -4.00 7.48 12.94
N ALA A 39 -2.67 7.37 12.85
CA ALA A 39 -1.73 7.87 13.85
C ALA A 39 -1.56 9.40 13.84
N LYS A 40 -1.91 10.08 12.74
CA LYS A 40 -1.66 11.52 12.52
C LYS A 40 -0.18 11.91 12.64
N GLN A 41 0.72 10.95 12.43
CA GLN A 41 2.17 11.09 12.51
C GLN A 41 2.79 10.27 11.38
N SER A 42 3.96 10.67 10.90
CA SER A 42 4.68 9.89 9.89
C SER A 42 5.24 8.59 10.47
N ILE A 43 5.48 7.56 9.65
CA ILE A 43 6.06 6.29 10.13
C ILE A 43 7.37 6.47 10.93
N PRO A 44 8.32 7.35 10.54
CA PRO A 44 9.50 7.60 11.36
C PRO A 44 9.24 8.23 12.74
N GLN A 45 8.03 8.77 12.98
CA GLN A 45 7.63 9.42 14.23
C GLN A 45 6.74 8.53 15.11
N LEU A 46 6.35 7.35 14.61
CA LEU A 46 5.71 6.28 15.37
C LEU A 46 6.76 5.48 16.15
#